data_AF-A0A511H839-F1
#
_entry.id   AF-A0A511H839-F1
#
_cell.length_a   1.000
_cell.length_b   1.000
_cell.length_c   1.000
_cell.angle_alpha   90.00
_cell.angle_beta   90.00
_cell.angle_gamma   90.00
#
_symmetry.space_group_name_H-M   'P 1'
#
loop_
_entity.id
_entity.type
_entity.pdbx_description
1 polymer ?
#
loop_
_entity_poly.entity_id
_entity_poly.type
_entity_poly.pdbx_seq_one_letter_code
_entity_poly.pdbx_strand_id
1 'polypeptide(L)'
;MKFLVSVALALALLTLESVLVKQAGLELGRIDVTVVLVAFLALRASLLEGTFSAFSVGYLLDLMSGQPTWLYTFLAVFIFLVGRLVPTFVEVRGPLAFALFAMGADVGHSLLATFFTWLTVKEDGPGSQLAEMPLQVALTGLAALALYPLLRRFEASQERPAGLLR
;
A
#
# COMPACT_ATOMS: atom_id res chain seq x y z
N MET A 1 10.05 8.37 -7.81
CA MET A 1 9.26 7.43 -8.63
C MET A 1 8.12 8.25 -9.20
N LYS A 2 8.22 8.71 -10.47
CA LYS A 2 7.39 9.81 -11.00
C LYS A 2 5.92 9.62 -10.61
N PHE A 3 5.33 10.65 -10.00
CA PHE A 3 3.95 10.68 -9.53
C PHE A 3 2.93 9.99 -10.48
N LEU A 4 3.02 10.23 -11.79
CA LEU A 4 2.10 9.60 -12.75
C LEU A 4 2.26 8.07 -12.83
N VAL A 5 3.47 7.55 -12.64
CA VAL A 5 3.75 6.12 -12.65
C VAL A 5 3.20 5.44 -11.41
N SER A 6 3.32 6.07 -10.22
CA SER A 6 2.74 5.51 -8.99
C SER A 6 1.22 5.47 -9.08
N VAL A 7 0.59 6.52 -9.60
CA VAL A 7 -0.87 6.55 -9.84
C VAL A 7 -1.31 5.49 -10.85
N ALA A 8 -0.64 5.38 -12.01
CA ALA A 8 -0.99 4.38 -13.02
C ALA A 8 -0.79 2.95 -12.51
N LEU A 9 0.29 2.71 -11.75
CA LEU A 9 0.54 1.41 -11.14
C LEU A 9 -0.50 1.07 -10.08
N ALA A 10 -0.90 2.03 -9.25
CA ALA A 10 -1.96 1.83 -8.27
C ALA A 10 -3.30 1.48 -8.93
N LEU A 11 -3.68 2.21 -9.98
CA LEU A 11 -4.88 1.88 -10.76
C LEU A 11 -4.82 0.47 -11.34
N ALA A 12 -3.70 0.10 -11.97
CA ALA A 12 -3.53 -1.22 -12.58
C ALA A 12 -3.59 -2.34 -11.52
N LEU A 13 -2.94 -2.15 -10.39
CA LEU A 13 -2.90 -3.13 -9.31
C LEU A 13 -4.25 -3.26 -8.59
N LEU A 14 -4.94 -2.16 -8.30
CA LEU A 14 -6.31 -2.18 -7.76
C LEU A 14 -7.29 -2.89 -8.71
N THR A 15 -7.16 -2.64 -10.01
CA THR A 15 -7.98 -3.32 -11.02
C THR A 15 -7.67 -4.82 -11.06
N LEU A 16 -6.39 -5.19 -11.01
CA LEU A 16 -5.98 -6.60 -11.00
C LEU A 16 -6.45 -7.31 -9.72
N GLU A 17 -6.26 -6.68 -8.57
CA GLU A 17 -6.70 -7.18 -7.26
C GLU A 17 -8.21 -7.45 -7.27
N SER A 18 -9.03 -6.48 -7.70
CA SER A 18 -10.49 -6.66 -7.75
C SER A 18 -10.93 -7.82 -8.64
N VAL A 19 -10.24 -8.06 -9.77
CA VAL A 19 -10.50 -9.19 -10.65
C VAL A 19 -10.08 -10.52 -10.01
N LEU A 20 -8.88 -10.58 -9.41
CA LEU A 20 -8.35 -11.79 -8.78
C LEU A 20 -9.18 -12.22 -7.58
N VAL A 21 -9.54 -11.28 -6.70
CA VAL A 21 -10.38 -11.54 -5.51
C VAL A 21 -11.74 -12.11 -5.95
N LYS A 22 -12.36 -11.49 -6.98
CA LYS A 22 -13.62 -11.97 -7.56
C LYS A 22 -13.50 -13.37 -8.16
N GLN A 23 -12.44 -13.67 -8.90
CA GLN A 23 -12.24 -14.99 -9.53
C GLN A 23 -11.90 -16.09 -8.52
N ALA A 24 -11.19 -15.75 -7.44
CA ALA A 24 -10.81 -16.68 -6.40
C ALA A 24 -11.97 -17.04 -5.46
N GLY A 25 -13.15 -16.43 -5.62
CA GLY A 25 -14.28 -16.61 -4.72
C GLY A 25 -13.99 -16.12 -3.30
N LEU A 26 -12.98 -15.26 -3.13
CA LEU A 26 -12.64 -14.65 -1.86
C LEU A 26 -13.63 -13.51 -1.64
N GLU A 27 -14.74 -13.78 -0.96
CA GLU A 27 -15.70 -12.73 -0.60
C GLU A 27 -15.13 -11.76 0.47
N LEU A 28 -14.09 -12.20 1.20
CA LEU A 28 -13.60 -11.53 2.42
C LEU A 28 -12.06 -11.38 2.51
N GLY A 29 -11.30 -11.95 1.57
CA GLY A 29 -9.84 -11.87 1.57
C GLY A 29 -9.32 -10.69 0.76
N ARG A 30 -9.17 -9.50 1.37
CA ARG A 30 -8.48 -8.37 0.72
C ARG A 30 -6.97 -8.61 0.70
N ILE A 31 -6.34 -8.28 -0.43
CA ILE A 31 -4.89 -8.22 -0.57
C ILE A 31 -4.54 -6.75 -0.60
N ASP A 32 -3.86 -6.19 0.41
CA ASP A 32 -3.68 -4.73 0.43
C ASP A 32 -2.49 -4.28 -0.44
N VAL A 33 -2.71 -4.33 -1.76
CA VAL A 33 -1.69 -3.97 -2.75
C VAL A 33 -1.36 -2.47 -2.68
N THR A 34 -2.31 -1.65 -2.22
CA THR A 34 -2.10 -0.21 -2.05
C THR A 34 -1.10 0.08 -0.93
N VAL A 35 -1.19 -0.63 0.19
CA VAL A 35 -0.21 -0.52 1.28
C VAL A 35 1.18 -0.93 0.81
N VAL A 36 1.31 -1.96 -0.04
CA VAL A 36 2.61 -2.33 -0.64
C VAL A 36 3.22 -1.15 -1.42
N LEU A 37 2.42 -0.46 -2.24
CA LEU A 37 2.89 0.72 -2.98
C LEU A 37 3.29 1.86 -2.05
N VAL A 38 2.45 2.17 -1.06
CA VAL A 38 2.72 3.23 -0.08
C VAL A 38 3.97 2.92 0.73
N ALA A 39 4.16 1.68 1.16
CA ALA A 39 5.36 1.21 1.84
C ALA A 39 6.60 1.39 0.95
N PHE A 40 6.52 1.04 -0.33
CA PHE A 40 7.63 1.25 -1.26
C PHE A 40 7.96 2.74 -1.42
N LEU A 41 6.95 3.59 -1.57
CA LEU A 41 7.12 5.04 -1.64
C LEU A 41 7.75 5.59 -0.38
N ALA A 42 7.36 5.12 0.81
CA ALA A 42 7.91 5.57 2.09
C ALA A 42 9.43 5.32 2.18
N LEU A 43 9.90 4.24 1.59
CA LEU A 43 11.31 3.85 1.61
C LEU A 43 12.17 4.50 0.52
N ARG A 44 11.57 4.96 -0.59
CA ARG A 44 12.31 5.32 -1.82
C ARG A 44 11.94 6.64 -2.47
N ALA A 45 10.75 7.18 -2.21
CA ALA A 45 10.31 8.43 -2.81
C ALA A 45 10.82 9.64 -2.00
N SER A 46 10.95 10.77 -2.68
CA SER A 46 11.10 12.06 -2.01
C SER A 46 9.84 12.37 -1.18
N LEU A 47 9.96 13.25 -0.18
CA LEU A 47 8.83 13.58 0.70
C LEU A 47 7.65 14.15 -0.09
N LEU A 48 7.90 15.09 -1.00
CA LEU A 48 6.84 15.73 -1.78
C LEU A 48 6.17 14.74 -2.73
N GLU A 49 6.95 14.05 -3.56
CA GLU A 49 6.44 13.07 -4.53
C GLU A 49 5.71 11.90 -3.85
N GLY A 50 6.27 11.41 -2.75
CA GLY A 50 5.72 10.31 -1.96
C GLY A 50 4.40 10.70 -1.29
N THR A 51 4.29 11.89 -0.70
CA THR A 51 3.04 12.38 -0.10
C THR A 51 1.94 12.51 -1.15
N PHE A 52 2.20 13.16 -2.31
CA PHE A 52 1.20 13.28 -3.36
C PHE A 52 0.80 11.92 -3.95
N SER A 53 1.77 11.03 -4.13
CA SER A 53 1.51 9.67 -4.59
C SER A 53 0.65 8.91 -3.59
N ALA A 54 1.01 8.90 -2.31
CA ALA A 54 0.26 8.23 -1.25
C ALA A 54 -1.17 8.78 -1.12
N PHE A 55 -1.33 10.11 -1.18
CA PHE A 55 -2.64 10.75 -1.23
C PHE A 55 -3.48 10.22 -2.40
N SER A 56 -2.88 10.17 -3.60
CA SER A 56 -3.62 9.72 -4.79
C SER A 56 -3.95 8.23 -4.74
N VAL A 57 -3.04 7.39 -4.24
CA VAL A 57 -3.28 5.95 -4.05
C VAL A 57 -4.42 5.72 -3.06
N GLY A 58 -4.40 6.40 -1.90
CA GLY A 58 -5.45 6.28 -0.91
C GLY A 58 -6.80 6.82 -1.42
N TYR A 59 -6.80 7.90 -2.19
CA TYR A 59 -8.00 8.44 -2.82
C TYR A 59 -8.61 7.47 -3.84
N LEU A 60 -7.78 6.80 -4.65
CA LEU A 60 -8.26 5.75 -5.54
C LEU A 60 -8.85 4.58 -4.77
N LEU A 61 -8.27 4.21 -3.63
CA LEU A 61 -8.82 3.16 -2.79
C LEU A 61 -10.16 3.57 -2.17
N ASP A 62 -10.30 4.80 -1.69
CA ASP A 62 -11.58 5.34 -1.22
C ASP A 62 -12.65 5.26 -2.33
N LEU A 63 -12.31 5.66 -3.56
CA LEU A 63 -13.23 5.59 -4.70
C LEU A 63 -13.68 4.16 -5.07
N MET A 64 -12.79 3.18 -4.93
CA MET A 64 -13.07 1.79 -5.32
C MET A 64 -13.74 0.97 -4.21
N SER A 65 -13.56 1.36 -2.94
CA SER A 65 -14.01 0.56 -1.78
C SER A 65 -15.43 0.87 -1.31
N GLY A 66 -16.01 2.02 -1.70
CA GLY A 66 -17.34 2.43 -1.23
C GLY A 66 -17.43 2.71 0.27
N GLN A 67 -16.28 2.78 0.96
CA GLN A 67 -16.13 3.08 2.38
C GLN A 67 -16.28 4.59 2.65
N PRO A 68 -16.33 5.05 3.92
CA PRO A 68 -16.42 6.47 4.23
C PRO A 68 -15.35 7.28 3.52
N THR A 69 -15.78 8.27 2.74
CA THR A 69 -14.89 9.10 1.91
C THR A 69 -13.74 9.67 2.74
N TRP A 70 -12.51 9.60 2.20
CA TRP A 70 -11.26 10.14 2.75
C TRP A 70 -10.54 9.30 3.81
N LEU A 71 -11.10 8.19 4.26
CA LEU A 71 -10.46 7.34 5.27
C LEU A 71 -9.13 6.77 4.76
N TYR A 72 -9.15 6.08 3.62
CA TYR A 72 -7.95 5.46 3.06
C TYR A 72 -6.97 6.48 2.48
N THR A 73 -7.46 7.63 2.00
CA THR A 73 -6.61 8.77 1.64
C THR A 73 -5.77 9.24 2.82
N PHE A 74 -6.42 9.48 3.97
CA PHE A 74 -5.74 9.90 5.19
C PHE A 74 -4.73 8.84 5.66
N LEU A 75 -5.17 7.58 5.74
CA LEU A 75 -4.35 6.45 6.16
C LEU A 75 -3.12 6.25 5.27
N ALA A 76 -3.26 6.34 3.95
CA ALA A 76 -2.14 6.17 3.03
C ALA A 76 -1.05 7.24 3.24
N VAL A 77 -1.44 8.51 3.42
CA VAL A 77 -0.51 9.60 3.74
C VAL A 77 0.12 9.39 5.12
N PHE A 78 -0.68 9.01 6.11
CA PHE A 78 -0.20 8.74 7.46
C PHE A 78 0.84 7.61 7.48
N ILE A 79 0.56 6.47 6.84
CA ILE A 79 1.48 5.33 6.72
C ILE A 79 2.73 5.72 5.95
N PHE A 80 2.62 6.53 4.90
CA PHE A 80 3.79 7.05 4.20
C PHE A 80 4.71 7.84 5.14
N LEU A 81 4.14 8.76 5.92
CA LEU A 81 4.91 9.61 6.85
C LEU A 81 5.53 8.81 8.00
N VAL A 82 4.78 7.86 8.59
CA VAL A 82 5.30 6.99 9.65
C VAL A 82 6.34 6.02 9.09
N GLY A 83 6.08 5.43 7.93
CA GLY A 83 6.98 4.51 7.25
C GLY A 83 8.32 5.15 6.89
N ARG A 84 8.34 6.46 6.60
CA ARG A 84 9.57 7.24 6.38
C ARG A 84 10.49 7.30 7.61
N LEU A 85 9.96 7.10 8.81
CA LEU A 85 10.75 7.07 10.04
C LEU A 85 11.45 5.72 10.22
N VAL A 86 10.91 4.62 9.67
CA VAL A 86 11.47 3.28 9.90
C VAL A 86 12.92 3.14 9.39
N PRO A 87 13.30 3.65 8.20
CA PRO A 87 14.68 3.65 7.73
C PRO A 87 15.68 4.38 8.62
N THR A 88 15.24 5.24 9.54
CA THR A 88 16.15 5.90 10.50
C THR A 88 16.55 4.97 11.64
N PHE A 89 15.83 3.87 11.84
CA PHE A 89 16.08 2.89 12.90
C PHE A 89 16.54 1.54 12.37
N VAL A 90 16.07 1.12 11.20
CA VAL A 90 16.33 -0.22 10.64
C VAL A 90 16.59 -0.15 9.15
N GLU A 91 17.58 -0.90 8.68
CA GLU A 91 17.92 -0.99 7.27
C GLU A 91 16.97 -1.94 6.53
N VAL A 92 16.06 -1.37 5.72
CA VAL A 92 15.13 -2.15 4.88
C VAL A 92 15.71 -2.32 3.47
N ARG A 93 16.58 -3.34 3.33
CA ARG A 93 17.21 -3.71 2.05
C ARG A 93 16.90 -5.17 1.71
N GLY A 94 16.36 -5.38 0.51
CA GLY A 94 16.01 -6.70 -0.03
C GLY A 94 14.51 -7.03 0.02
N PRO A 95 14.09 -8.08 -0.69
CA PRO A 95 12.68 -8.45 -0.86
C PRO A 95 12.02 -8.86 0.44
N LEU A 96 12.69 -9.68 1.27
CA LEU A 96 12.13 -10.17 2.53
C LEU A 96 11.95 -9.04 3.55
N ALA A 97 12.96 -8.18 3.70
CA ALA A 97 12.87 -7.02 4.58
C ALA A 97 11.74 -6.06 4.13
N PHE A 98 11.59 -5.87 2.82
CA PHE A 98 10.49 -5.08 2.27
C PHE A 98 9.12 -5.72 2.54
N ALA A 99 9.00 -7.04 2.37
CA ALA A 99 7.75 -7.74 2.65
C ALA A 99 7.36 -7.62 4.13
N LEU A 100 8.30 -7.83 5.06
CA LEU A 100 8.06 -7.63 6.49
C LEU A 100 7.67 -6.19 6.82
N PHE A 101 8.31 -5.21 6.17
CA PHE A 101 7.95 -3.80 6.32
C PHE A 101 6.53 -3.50 5.82
N ALA A 102 6.16 -4.03 4.65
CA ALA A 102 4.81 -3.87 4.09
C ALA A 102 3.75 -4.58 4.96
N MET A 103 4.05 -5.77 5.49
CA MET A 103 3.18 -6.46 6.45
C MET A 103 2.96 -5.64 7.72
N GLY A 104 4.02 -5.05 8.29
CA GLY A 104 3.89 -4.17 9.45
C GLY A 104 3.06 -2.92 9.15
N ALA A 105 3.25 -2.32 7.97
CA ALA A 105 2.43 -1.21 7.51
C ALA A 105 0.95 -1.61 7.34
N ASP A 106 0.67 -2.81 6.84
CA ASP A 106 -0.68 -3.34 6.63
C ASP A 106 -1.40 -3.67 7.95
N VAL A 107 -0.68 -4.18 8.95
CA VAL A 107 -1.22 -4.32 10.31
C VAL A 107 -1.62 -2.95 10.85
N GLY A 108 -0.74 -1.94 10.74
CA GLY A 108 -1.05 -0.57 11.16
C GLY A 108 -2.26 0.01 10.41
N HIS A 109 -2.29 -0.18 9.09
CA HIS A 109 -3.38 0.22 8.21
C HIS A 109 -4.71 -0.36 8.65
N SER A 110 -4.75 -1.68 8.79
CA SER A 110 -5.96 -2.45 9.09
C SER A 110 -6.49 -2.15 10.48
N LEU A 111 -5.62 -2.03 11.48
CA LEU A 111 -6.02 -1.66 12.84
C LEU A 111 -6.59 -0.24 12.90
N LEU A 112 -5.94 0.74 12.24
CA LEU A 112 -6.44 2.11 12.21
C LEU A 112 -7.74 2.21 11.40
N ALA A 113 -7.83 1.53 10.25
CA ALA A 113 -9.04 1.49 9.44
C ALA A 113 -10.21 0.89 10.23
N THR A 114 -9.99 -0.24 10.91
CA THR A 114 -10.98 -0.87 11.80
C THR A 114 -11.40 0.09 12.92
N PHE A 115 -10.44 0.73 13.57
CA PHE A 115 -10.70 1.68 14.66
C PHE A 115 -11.54 2.89 14.21
N PHE A 116 -11.17 3.53 13.11
CA PHE A 116 -11.92 4.69 12.59
C PHE A 116 -13.29 4.30 12.04
N THR A 117 -13.40 3.13 11.40
CA THR A 117 -14.68 2.61 10.93
C THR A 117 -15.60 2.34 12.12
N TRP A 118 -15.09 1.69 13.18
CA TRP A 118 -15.84 1.45 14.42
C TRP A 118 -16.29 2.75 15.12
N LEU A 119 -15.50 3.82 15.07
CA LEU A 119 -15.89 5.12 15.62
C LEU A 119 -17.03 5.79 14.84
N THR A 120 -17.18 5.49 13.54
CA THR A 120 -18.05 6.24 12.61
C THR A 120 -19.26 5.45 12.13
N VAL A 121 -19.18 4.13 12.10
CA VAL A 121 -20.24 3.20 11.67
C VAL A 121 -20.60 2.30 12.85
N LYS A 122 -21.88 2.34 13.27
CA LYS A 122 -22.39 1.59 14.44
C LYS A 122 -22.94 0.20 14.11
N GLU A 123 -22.77 -0.26 12.87
CA GLU A 123 -23.22 -1.60 12.45
C GLU A 123 -22.06 -2.59 12.54
N ASP A 124 -22.32 -3.68 13.28
CA ASP A 124 -21.42 -4.77 13.66
C ASP A 124 -20.11 -4.38 14.38
N GLY A 125 -19.71 -5.25 15.32
CA GLY A 125 -18.45 -5.07 16.06
C GLY A 125 -17.23 -5.29 15.16
N PRO A 126 -16.03 -4.84 15.56
CA PRO A 126 -14.80 -4.97 14.76
C PRO A 126 -14.31 -6.42 14.55
N GLY A 127 -15.04 -7.41 15.08
CA GLY A 127 -14.62 -8.80 15.17
C GLY A 127 -14.36 -9.49 13.83
N SER A 128 -15.18 -9.22 12.81
CA SER A 128 -14.99 -9.81 11.46
C SER A 128 -13.73 -9.27 10.78
N GLN A 129 -13.55 -7.94 10.77
CA GLN A 129 -12.39 -7.27 10.17
C GLN A 129 -11.07 -7.71 10.85
N LEU A 130 -11.08 -7.87 12.18
CA LEU A 130 -9.91 -8.34 12.92
C LEU A 130 -9.61 -9.83 12.69
N ALA A 131 -10.62 -10.66 12.47
CA ALA A 131 -10.44 -12.08 12.20
C ALA A 131 -9.81 -12.35 10.83
N GLU A 132 -10.04 -11.48 9.85
CA GLU A 132 -9.50 -11.57 8.49
C GLU A 132 -8.08 -11.02 8.38
N MET A 133 -7.69 -10.12 9.29
CA MET A 133 -6.41 -9.43 9.28
C MET A 133 -5.18 -10.34 9.15
N PRO A 134 -5.07 -11.50 9.83
CA PRO A 134 -3.90 -12.37 9.68
C PRO A 134 -3.72 -12.91 8.26
N LEU A 135 -4.82 -13.27 7.59
CA LEU A 135 -4.79 -13.75 6.21
C LEU A 135 -4.46 -12.59 5.25
N GLN A 136 -5.10 -11.44 5.43
CA GLN A 136 -4.81 -10.23 4.65
C GLN A 136 -3.32 -9.89 4.74
N VAL A 137 -2.76 -9.79 5.93
CA VAL A 137 -1.35 -9.44 6.15
C VAL A 137 -0.41 -10.46 5.50
N ALA A 138 -0.73 -11.75 5.57
CA ALA A 138 0.04 -12.79 4.89
C ALA A 138 -0.01 -12.62 3.37
N LEU A 139 -1.19 -12.37 2.80
CA LEU A 139 -1.36 -12.13 1.37
C LEU A 139 -0.67 -10.84 0.91
N THR A 140 -0.70 -9.77 1.72
CA THR A 140 0.02 -8.52 1.48
C THR A 140 1.53 -8.75 1.47
N GLY A 141 2.05 -9.59 2.37
CA GLY A 141 3.45 -10.00 2.37
C GLY A 141 3.84 -10.75 1.09
N LEU A 142 3.01 -11.68 0.63
CA LEU A 142 3.21 -12.39 -0.64
C LEU A 142 3.16 -11.45 -1.84
N ALA A 143 2.18 -10.53 -1.87
CA ALA A 143 2.07 -9.50 -2.89
C ALA A 143 3.31 -8.59 -2.89
N ALA A 144 3.82 -8.20 -1.73
CA ALA A 144 5.04 -7.41 -1.59
C ALA A 144 6.26 -8.14 -2.16
N LEU A 145 6.42 -9.44 -1.88
CA LEU A 145 7.49 -10.25 -2.47
C LEU A 145 7.37 -10.32 -3.99
N ALA A 146 6.16 -10.54 -4.51
CA ALA A 146 5.90 -10.62 -5.95
C ALA A 146 6.13 -9.29 -6.67
N LEU A 147 5.76 -8.17 -6.05
CA LEU A 147 5.87 -6.83 -6.63
C LEU A 147 7.25 -6.20 -6.45
N TYR A 148 8.03 -6.61 -5.45
CA TYR A 148 9.36 -6.07 -5.18
C TYR A 148 10.29 -5.98 -6.41
N PRO A 149 10.47 -7.03 -7.24
CA PRO A 149 11.35 -6.94 -8.42
C PRO A 149 10.86 -5.91 -9.44
N LEU A 150 9.55 -5.78 -9.61
CA LEU A 150 8.94 -4.79 -10.50
C LEU A 150 9.19 -3.38 -9.98
N LEU A 151 8.91 -3.14 -8.70
CA LEU A 151 9.10 -1.84 -8.03
C LEU A 151 10.56 -1.41 -8.04
N ARG A 152 11.48 -2.33 -7.77
CA ARG A 152 12.92 -2.08 -7.81
C ARG A 152 13.42 -1.70 -9.22
N ARG A 153 12.83 -2.26 -10.28
CA ARG A 153 13.17 -1.85 -11.66
C ARG A 153 12.76 -0.42 -11.95
N PHE A 154 11.64 0.05 -11.39
CA PHE A 154 11.21 1.43 -11.53
C PHE A 154 12.14 2.40 -10.79
N GLU A 155 12.72 2.01 -9.66
CA GLU A 155 13.76 2.79 -8.98
C GLU A 155 15.02 2.92 -9.86
N ALA A 156 15.58 1.78 -10.30
CA ALA A 156 16.82 1.75 -11.08
C ALA A 156 16.72 2.46 -12.44
N SER A 157 15.54 2.45 -13.08
CA SER A 157 15.33 3.16 -14.35
C SER A 157 15.26 4.67 -14.20
N GLN A 158 15.06 5.19 -12.99
CA GLN A 158 14.94 6.63 -12.72
C GLN A 158 16.29 7.27 -12.34
N GLU A 159 17.22 6.49 -11.77
CA GLU A 159 18.59 6.93 -11.48
C GLU A 159 19.46 7.06 -12.73
N ARG A 160 19.05 6.47 -13.87
CA ARG A 160 19.77 6.66 -15.14
C ARG A 160 19.57 8.10 -15.63
N PRO A 161 20.63 8.92 -15.70
CA PRO A 161 20.50 10.25 -16.28
C PRO A 161 20.03 10.12 -17.73
N ALA A 162 18.92 10.77 -18.05
CA ALA A 162 18.43 10.93 -19.41
C ALA A 162 19.37 11.88 -20.16
N GLY A 163 20.54 11.39 -20.58
CA GLY A 163 21.55 12.28 -21.17
C GLY A 163 22.90 11.70 -21.53
N LEU A 164 23.07 10.38 -21.63
CA LEU A 164 24.29 9.79 -22.20
C LEU A 164 23.93 8.69 -23.20
N LEU A 165 23.26 9.09 -24.28
CA LEU A 165 23.46 8.42 -25.56
C LEU A 165 24.80 8.95 -26.10
N ARG A 166 25.85 8.17 -25.90
CA ARG A 166 27.00 8.14 -26.81
C ARG A 166 26.65 7.26 -27.99
#